data_AF-H2YXX8-F1
#
_entry.id   AF-H2YXX8-F1
#
_cell.length_a   1.000
_cell.length_b   1.000
_cell.length_c   1.000
_cell.angle_alpha   90.00
_cell.angle_beta   90.00
_cell.angle_gamma   90.00
#
_symmetry.space_group_name_H-M   'P 1'
#
loop_
_entity.id
_entity.type
_entity.pdbx_description
1 polymer ?
#
loop_
_entity_poly.entity_id
_entity_poly.type
_entity_poly.pdbx_seq_one_letter_code
_entity_poly.pdbx_strand_id
1 'polypeptide(L)'
;MDVVVYLPDNTGHQFMIPNGKQTITSQYLQLIIASLKLPDALAKKCFALWLKSPLLDVQLKPQHVPFRMVKQWPMLVEKFSMASDADKAQDEPALLFRRNAFLTKEDEMLITDTAVLNLLKMEAKYNIQRGIYPCDFEDVEQLGTLLCINSEDKKKEMPGIVKENLQTLVPDHMARVKRSFLSRQNSIEEKVLKSVRKVAKDETINPTIEFMKICWQLPYYGSVIFDGLVERAQSNPITSLFATHTSLPVKVAISTSGVWVIDQEKKHVLIGLLYDEFNWEMAQPQQSDEEDSIASLFLEFDDPKSGANEMLQIMSKEAPMMNSMIETCILMI
;
A
#
# COMPACT_ATOMS: atom_id res chain seq x y z
N MET A 1 16.53 -24.18 9.15
CA MET A 1 15.55 -24.33 8.06
C MET A 1 15.76 -23.16 7.14
N ASP A 2 15.90 -23.40 5.84
CA ASP A 2 15.94 -22.33 4.85
C ASP A 2 14.55 -21.75 4.68
N VAL A 3 14.45 -20.43 4.80
CA VAL A 3 13.23 -19.67 4.56
C VAL A 3 13.55 -18.54 3.60
N VAL A 4 12.73 -18.41 2.55
CA VAL A 4 12.79 -17.25 1.67
C VAL A 4 11.97 -16.13 2.30
N VAL A 5 12.60 -14.98 2.49
CA VAL A 5 11.91 -13.74 2.87
C VAL A 5 12.04 -12.77 1.73
N TYR A 6 10.91 -12.22 1.31
CA TYR A 6 10.84 -11.24 0.25
C TYR A 6 11.07 -9.83 0.81
N LEU A 7 11.97 -9.07 0.19
CA LEU A 7 12.16 -7.66 0.49
C LEU A 7 11.09 -6.82 -0.22
N PRO A 8 10.99 -5.50 0.07
CA PRO A 8 9.91 -4.67 -0.48
C PRO A 8 9.87 -4.55 -2.01
N ASP A 9 10.94 -4.89 -2.72
CA ASP A 9 10.99 -4.98 -4.19
C ASP A 9 10.56 -6.36 -4.74
N ASN A 10 10.03 -7.24 -3.88
CA ASN A 10 9.74 -8.64 -4.15
C ASN A 10 10.95 -9.49 -4.56
N THR A 11 12.18 -9.08 -4.22
CA THR A 11 13.32 -9.97 -4.31
C THR A 11 13.32 -10.96 -3.16
N GLY A 12 13.44 -12.25 -3.46
CA GLY A 12 13.49 -13.32 -2.46
C GLY A 12 14.92 -13.54 -1.96
N HIS A 13 15.13 -13.44 -0.66
CA HIS A 13 16.41 -13.69 -0.01
C HIS A 13 16.30 -14.92 0.91
N GLN A 14 17.25 -15.85 0.78
CA GLN A 14 17.28 -17.05 1.62
C GLN A 14 17.96 -16.75 2.95
N PHE A 15 17.27 -17.08 4.04
CA PHE A 15 17.79 -16.96 5.39
C PHE A 15 17.81 -18.32 6.07
N MET A 16 18.93 -18.61 6.72
CA MET A 16 19.07 -19.76 7.61
C MET A 16 18.47 -19.41 8.97
N ILE A 17 17.32 -19.99 9.28
CA ILE A 17 16.63 -19.76 10.55
C ILE A 17 16.93 -20.91 11.54
N PRO A 18 17.65 -20.64 12.65
CA PRO A 18 17.85 -21.60 13.74
C PRO A 18 16.50 -21.96 14.37
N ASN A 19 16.31 -23.20 14.82
CA ASN A 19 15.06 -23.72 15.41
C ASN A 19 13.81 -23.65 14.50
N GLY A 20 13.98 -23.25 13.23
CA GLY A 20 13.01 -23.36 12.13
C GLY A 20 11.57 -23.07 12.53
N LYS A 21 10.77 -24.14 12.61
CA LYS A 21 9.30 -24.11 12.79
C LYS A 21 8.81 -23.55 14.14
N GLN A 22 9.71 -23.30 15.10
CA GLN A 22 9.37 -22.79 16.43
C GLN A 22 9.85 -21.36 16.66
N THR A 23 10.64 -20.82 15.74
CA THR A 23 11.26 -19.50 15.89
C THR A 23 10.21 -18.41 15.77
N ILE A 24 10.26 -17.45 16.69
CA ILE A 24 9.28 -16.36 16.75
C ILE A 24 9.68 -15.21 15.81
N THR A 25 8.69 -14.41 15.41
CA THR A 25 8.82 -13.27 14.50
C THR A 25 9.96 -12.32 14.88
N SER A 26 10.09 -11.97 16.16
CA SER A 26 11.17 -11.06 16.62
C SER A 26 12.58 -11.60 16.37
N GLN A 27 12.77 -12.92 16.47
CA GLN A 27 14.04 -13.58 16.18
C GLN A 27 14.31 -13.61 14.67
N TYR A 28 13.30 -13.89 13.83
CA TYR A 28 13.43 -13.75 12.38
C TYR A 28 13.85 -12.34 11.99
N LEU A 29 13.15 -11.34 12.53
CA LEU A 29 13.40 -9.93 12.24
C LEU A 29 14.85 -9.54 12.57
N GLN A 30 15.35 -9.96 13.74
CA GLN A 30 16.73 -9.72 14.14
C GLN A 30 17.75 -10.35 13.18
N LEU A 31 17.53 -11.58 12.72
CA LEU A 31 18.42 -12.26 11.78
C LEU A 31 18.46 -11.55 10.42
N ILE A 32 17.31 -11.13 9.91
CA ILE A 32 17.20 -10.41 8.64
C ILE A 32 17.92 -9.06 8.74
N ILE A 33 17.64 -8.29 9.80
CA ILE A 33 18.28 -6.99 10.05
C ILE A 33 19.80 -7.13 10.11
N ALA A 34 20.32 -8.13 10.84
CA ALA A 34 21.75 -8.39 10.94
C ALA A 34 22.37 -8.77 9.58
N SER A 35 21.68 -9.61 8.80
CA SER A 35 22.14 -10.04 7.47
C SER A 35 22.15 -8.88 6.46
N LEU A 36 21.17 -7.98 6.54
CA LEU A 36 21.09 -6.77 5.71
C LEU A 36 22.00 -5.65 6.21
N LYS A 37 22.71 -5.84 7.33
CA LYS A 37 23.60 -4.86 7.97
C LYS A 37 22.90 -3.53 8.29
N LEU A 38 21.63 -3.60 8.67
CA LEU A 38 20.85 -2.42 9.05
C LEU A 38 21.10 -2.05 10.53
N PRO A 39 20.97 -0.77 10.92
CA PRO A 39 21.08 -0.36 12.32
C PRO A 39 19.95 -0.97 13.16
N ASP A 40 20.28 -1.86 14.10
CA ASP A 40 19.31 -2.75 14.76
C ASP A 40 18.12 -2.04 15.40
N ALA A 41 18.37 -1.04 16.26
CA ALA A 41 17.32 -0.33 16.97
C ALA A 41 16.40 0.47 16.03
N LEU A 42 16.97 1.07 14.97
CA LEU A 42 16.20 1.82 13.98
C LEU A 42 15.38 0.87 13.11
N ALA A 43 16.01 -0.18 12.56
CA ALA A 43 15.36 -1.13 11.66
C ALA A 43 14.20 -1.88 12.34
N LYS A 44 14.32 -2.21 13.63
CA LYS A 44 13.22 -2.82 14.41
C LYS A 44 12.02 -1.90 14.60
N LYS A 45 12.22 -0.57 14.57
CA LYS A 45 11.11 0.39 14.57
C LYS A 45 10.48 0.50 13.19
N CYS A 46 11.33 0.56 12.15
CA CYS A 46 10.90 0.85 10.79
C CYS A 46 10.26 -0.33 10.07
N PHE A 47 10.65 -1.57 10.40
CA PHE A 47 10.25 -2.76 9.64
C PHE A 47 9.63 -3.84 10.52
N ALA A 48 8.75 -4.62 9.90
CA ALA A 48 8.08 -5.77 10.49
C ALA A 48 8.03 -6.92 9.47
N LEU A 49 7.66 -8.12 9.95
CA LEU A 49 7.39 -9.25 9.07
C LEU A 49 5.90 -9.36 8.79
N TRP A 50 5.60 -9.67 7.53
CA TRP A 50 4.24 -9.76 7.02
C TRP A 50 4.03 -11.10 6.34
N LEU A 51 2.85 -11.68 6.50
CA LEU A 51 2.34 -12.69 5.59
C LEU A 51 1.44 -11.99 4.57
N LYS A 52 1.70 -12.20 3.29
CA LYS A 52 0.95 -11.57 2.20
C LYS A 52 0.67 -12.56 1.10
N SER A 53 -0.55 -12.53 0.59
CA SER A 53 -0.96 -13.17 -0.66
C SER A 53 -1.75 -12.17 -1.51
N PRO A 54 -2.24 -12.57 -2.70
CA PRO A 54 -3.21 -11.76 -3.44
C PRO A 54 -4.52 -11.48 -2.68
N LEU A 55 -4.86 -12.27 -1.66
CA LEU A 55 -6.17 -12.24 -0.98
C LEU A 55 -6.16 -11.61 0.42
N LEU A 56 -4.99 -11.51 1.07
CA LEU A 56 -4.89 -11.01 2.44
C LEU A 56 -3.47 -10.54 2.78
N ASP A 57 -3.36 -9.47 3.58
CA ASP A 57 -2.12 -8.93 4.15
C ASP A 57 -2.18 -8.93 5.68
N VAL A 58 -1.21 -9.56 6.35
CA VAL A 58 -1.18 -9.64 7.83
C VAL A 58 0.21 -9.32 8.38
N GLN A 59 0.33 -8.23 9.15
CA GLN A 59 1.54 -7.97 9.94
C GLN A 59 1.64 -8.95 11.12
N LEU A 60 2.78 -9.61 11.26
CA LEU A 60 3.03 -10.54 12.36
C LEU A 60 3.46 -9.78 13.62
N LYS A 61 2.91 -10.19 14.76
CA LYS A 61 3.34 -9.71 16.08
C LYS A 61 4.69 -10.35 16.49
N PRO A 62 5.50 -9.69 17.33
CA PRO A 62 6.83 -10.18 17.74
C PRO A 62 6.87 -11.61 18.31
N GLN A 63 5.80 -12.03 18.99
CA GLN A 63 5.62 -13.33 19.63
C GLN A 63 4.99 -14.40 18.73
N HIS A 64 4.49 -14.03 17.54
CA HIS A 64 3.96 -15.02 16.60
C HIS A 64 5.06 -15.95 16.11
N VAL A 65 4.68 -17.15 15.70
CA VAL A 65 5.59 -18.12 15.05
C VAL A 65 5.19 -18.16 13.57
N PRO A 66 5.98 -17.59 12.64
CA PRO A 66 5.59 -17.49 11.22
C PRO A 66 5.13 -18.82 10.62
N PHE A 67 5.83 -19.92 10.93
CA PHE A 67 5.45 -21.26 10.45
C PHE A 67 4.05 -21.70 10.91
N ARG A 68 3.62 -21.35 12.12
CA ARG A 68 2.27 -21.65 12.61
C ARG A 68 1.23 -20.77 11.94
N MET A 69 1.57 -19.50 11.71
CA MET A 69 0.69 -18.56 11.02
C MET A 69 0.41 -19.00 9.58
N VAL A 70 1.44 -19.47 8.86
CA VAL A 70 1.28 -20.05 7.51
C VAL A 70 0.34 -21.25 7.52
N LYS A 71 0.44 -22.14 8.53
CA LYS A 71 -0.49 -23.28 8.67
C LYS A 71 -1.95 -22.86 8.94
N GLN A 72 -2.15 -21.70 9.55
CA GLN A 72 -3.48 -21.15 9.82
C GLN A 72 -4.00 -20.31 8.64
N TRP A 73 -3.20 -20.11 7.58
CA TRP A 73 -3.54 -19.25 6.46
C TRP A 73 -4.88 -19.59 5.80
N PRO A 74 -5.22 -20.86 5.52
CA PRO A 74 -6.53 -21.18 4.92
C PRO A 74 -7.71 -20.71 5.79
N MET A 75 -7.59 -20.79 7.11
CA MET A 75 -8.63 -20.30 8.03
C MET A 75 -8.71 -18.77 8.04
N LEU A 76 -7.59 -18.08 7.90
CA LEU A 76 -7.54 -16.62 7.84
C LEU A 76 -8.16 -16.11 6.54
N VAL A 77 -7.79 -16.69 5.40
CA VAL A 77 -8.35 -16.36 4.08
C VAL A 77 -9.85 -16.63 4.05
N GLU A 78 -10.31 -17.77 4.59
CA GLU A 78 -11.75 -18.06 4.66
C GLU A 78 -12.52 -17.00 5.45
N LYS A 79 -11.95 -16.58 6.57
CA LYS A 79 -12.56 -15.59 7.46
C LYS A 79 -12.57 -14.19 6.88
N PHE A 80 -11.48 -13.77 6.25
CA PHE A 80 -11.23 -12.35 5.92
C PHE A 80 -11.32 -12.04 4.41
N SER A 81 -11.31 -13.03 3.52
CA SER A 81 -11.39 -12.81 2.07
C SER A 81 -12.80 -12.97 1.51
N MET A 82 -13.15 -12.07 0.59
CA MET A 82 -14.36 -12.13 -0.22
C MET A 82 -14.15 -12.85 -1.57
N ALA A 83 -13.00 -13.50 -1.78
CA ALA A 83 -12.70 -14.23 -3.00
C ALA A 83 -13.53 -15.53 -3.15
N SER A 84 -13.47 -16.15 -4.33
CA SER A 84 -14.12 -17.42 -4.59
C SER A 84 -13.44 -18.57 -3.83
N ASP A 85 -14.18 -19.63 -3.48
CA ASP A 85 -13.60 -20.78 -2.78
C ASP A 85 -12.47 -21.45 -3.58
N ALA A 86 -12.53 -21.40 -4.91
CA ALA A 86 -11.47 -21.89 -5.78
C ALA A 86 -10.17 -21.08 -5.62
N ASP A 87 -10.27 -19.76 -5.55
CA ASP A 87 -9.12 -18.87 -5.32
C ASP A 87 -8.57 -19.06 -3.90
N LYS A 88 -9.45 -19.09 -2.90
CA LYS A 88 -9.05 -19.31 -1.49
C LYS A 88 -8.31 -20.63 -1.30
N ALA A 89 -8.75 -21.70 -1.96
CA ALA A 89 -8.16 -23.03 -1.82
C ALA A 89 -6.74 -23.12 -2.39
N GLN A 90 -6.37 -22.22 -3.31
CA GLN A 90 -5.05 -22.17 -3.95
C GLN A 90 -4.14 -21.09 -3.36
N ASP A 91 -4.66 -20.29 -2.43
CA ASP A 91 -3.95 -19.14 -1.88
C ASP A 91 -2.90 -19.55 -0.85
N GLU A 92 -1.67 -19.09 -1.06
CA GLU A 92 -0.55 -19.30 -0.14
C GLU A 92 0.15 -17.97 0.18
N PRO A 93 0.55 -17.74 1.44
CA PRO A 93 1.21 -16.50 1.81
C PRO A 93 2.72 -16.59 1.56
N ALA A 94 3.29 -15.48 1.10
CA ALA A 94 4.72 -15.24 1.18
C ALA A 94 5.07 -14.52 2.50
N LEU A 95 6.27 -14.75 3.02
CA LEU A 95 6.83 -14.01 4.15
C LEU A 95 7.63 -12.82 3.63
N LEU A 96 7.23 -11.61 4.02
CA LEU A 96 7.82 -10.36 3.54
C LEU A 96 8.44 -9.56 4.71
N PHE A 97 9.54 -8.88 4.44
CA PHE A 97 10.13 -7.85 5.29
C PHE A 97 9.72 -6.47 4.74
N ARG A 98 8.83 -5.78 5.45
CA ARG A 98 8.16 -4.55 4.99
C ARG A 98 8.12 -3.48 6.06
N ARG A 99 7.75 -2.27 5.69
CA ARG A 99 7.45 -1.17 6.61
C ARG A 99 6.52 -1.66 7.73
N ASN A 100 6.83 -1.25 8.96
CA ASN A 100 5.95 -1.45 10.10
C ASN A 100 4.73 -0.53 9.96
N ALA A 101 3.53 -1.09 10.02
CA ALA A 101 2.26 -0.35 9.93
C ALA A 101 2.16 0.80 10.94
N PHE A 102 2.84 0.67 12.08
CA PHE A 102 2.80 1.63 13.18
C PHE A 102 4.01 2.59 13.23
N LEU A 103 4.85 2.60 12.20
CA LEU A 103 5.84 3.65 12.04
C LEU A 103 5.11 4.95 11.69
N THR A 104 5.24 5.97 12.53
CA THR A 104 4.65 7.30 12.27
C THR A 104 5.41 7.99 11.15
N LYS A 105 4.74 8.89 10.43
CA LYS A 105 5.37 9.68 9.37
C LYS A 105 6.41 10.63 9.98
N GLU A 106 6.13 11.19 11.14
CA GLU A 106 7.01 12.08 11.90
C GLU A 106 8.32 11.38 12.27
N ASP A 107 8.26 10.16 12.80
CA ASP A 107 9.46 9.37 13.11
C ASP A 107 10.23 9.00 11.84
N GLU A 108 9.52 8.67 10.75
CA GLU A 108 10.15 8.30 9.49
C GLU A 108 10.89 9.48 8.83
N MET A 109 10.35 10.70 8.94
CA MET A 109 10.97 11.92 8.43
C MET A 109 12.30 12.27 9.12
N LEU A 110 12.55 11.73 10.32
CA LEU A 110 13.80 11.92 11.06
C LEU A 110 14.90 10.93 10.64
N ILE A 111 14.59 9.95 9.79
CA ILE A 111 15.54 8.92 9.37
C ILE A 111 16.53 9.51 8.37
N THR A 112 17.82 9.37 8.69
CA THR A 112 18.92 9.75 7.79
C THR A 112 19.69 8.57 7.22
N ASP A 113 19.44 7.35 7.72
CA ASP A 113 20.13 6.15 7.27
C ASP A 113 19.68 5.75 5.85
N THR A 114 20.61 5.84 4.89
CA THR A 114 20.32 5.62 3.48
C THR A 114 19.87 4.18 3.17
N ALA A 115 20.34 3.17 3.91
CA ALA A 115 19.94 1.79 3.66
C ALA A 115 18.48 1.55 4.08
N VAL A 116 18.09 2.09 5.23
CA VAL A 116 16.69 2.09 5.69
C VAL A 116 15.79 2.87 4.73
N LEU A 117 16.19 4.09 4.34
CA LEU A 117 15.42 4.91 3.40
C LEU A 117 15.28 4.24 2.03
N ASN A 118 16.31 3.54 1.55
CA ASN A 118 16.22 2.81 0.28
C ASN A 118 15.18 1.68 0.34
N LEU A 119 15.08 0.94 1.43
CA LEU A 119 14.07 -0.11 1.59
C LEU A 119 12.65 0.47 1.68
N LEU A 120 12.47 1.56 2.42
CA LEU A 120 11.18 2.28 2.47
C LEU A 120 10.79 2.83 1.09
N LYS A 121 11.75 3.41 0.36
CA LYS A 121 11.58 3.88 -1.03
C LYS A 121 11.17 2.73 -1.96
N MET A 122 11.76 1.54 -1.81
CA MET A 122 11.43 0.37 -2.63
C MET A 122 9.97 -0.03 -2.42
N GLU A 123 9.49 -0.05 -1.18
CA GLU A 123 8.07 -0.32 -0.89
C GLU A 123 7.15 0.75 -1.47
N ALA A 124 7.50 2.02 -1.27
CA ALA A 124 6.75 3.16 -1.77
C ALA A 124 6.62 3.12 -3.29
N LYS A 125 7.74 2.89 -3.99
CA LYS A 125 7.81 2.70 -5.43
C LYS A 125 6.87 1.58 -5.88
N TYR A 126 6.92 0.42 -5.23
CA TYR A 126 6.05 -0.71 -5.57
C TYR A 126 4.56 -0.32 -5.47
N ASN A 127 4.16 0.34 -4.38
CA ASN A 127 2.77 0.76 -4.17
C ASN A 127 2.32 1.80 -5.21
N ILE A 128 3.17 2.76 -5.58
CA ILE A 128 2.90 3.74 -6.64
C ILE A 128 2.74 3.04 -7.99
N GLN A 129 3.65 2.12 -8.33
CA GLN A 129 3.62 1.42 -9.61
C GLN A 129 2.34 0.61 -9.82
N ARG A 130 1.89 -0.07 -8.75
CA ARG A 130 0.62 -0.82 -8.73
C ARG A 130 -0.62 0.06 -8.68
N GLY A 131 -0.47 1.38 -8.50
CA GLY A 131 -1.57 2.31 -8.29
C GLY A 131 -2.29 2.09 -6.96
N ILE A 132 -1.62 1.49 -5.97
CA ILE A 132 -2.09 1.44 -4.58
C ILE A 132 -2.01 2.84 -3.96
N TYR A 133 -1.01 3.63 -4.39
CA TYR A 133 -0.83 5.04 -4.06
C TYR A 133 -1.21 5.91 -5.27
N PRO A 134 -2.43 6.47 -5.31
CA PRO A 134 -2.93 7.38 -6.35
C PRO A 134 -2.13 8.68 -6.52
N CYS A 135 -1.12 8.69 -7.38
CA CYS A 135 -0.39 9.92 -7.69
C CYS A 135 -1.02 10.68 -8.85
N ASP A 136 -1.01 12.01 -8.77
CA ASP A 136 -1.36 12.85 -9.90
C ASP A 136 -0.24 12.86 -10.95
N PHE A 137 -0.48 13.55 -12.06
CA PHE A 137 0.48 13.58 -13.15
C PHE A 137 1.82 14.24 -12.75
N GLU A 138 1.78 15.29 -11.94
CA GLU A 138 2.96 16.07 -11.55
C GLU A 138 3.85 15.26 -10.60
N ASP A 139 3.25 14.61 -9.61
CA ASP A 139 3.94 13.70 -8.70
C ASP A 139 4.61 12.56 -9.48
N VAL A 140 3.89 11.93 -10.43
CA VAL A 140 4.43 10.84 -11.24
C VAL A 140 5.63 11.30 -12.08
N GLU A 141 5.57 12.52 -12.64
CA GLU A 141 6.68 13.10 -13.39
C GLU A 141 7.92 13.30 -12.51
N GLN A 142 7.74 13.85 -11.31
CA GLN A 142 8.83 14.07 -10.35
C GLN A 142 9.42 12.75 -9.85
N LEU A 143 8.57 11.81 -9.42
CA LEU A 143 8.98 10.48 -8.93
C LEU A 143 9.73 9.70 -10.02
N GLY A 144 9.22 9.68 -11.25
CA GLY A 144 9.87 9.02 -12.38
C GLY A 144 11.23 9.64 -12.73
N THR A 145 11.34 10.96 -12.59
CA THR A 145 12.62 11.69 -12.76
C THR A 145 13.62 11.25 -11.71
N LEU A 146 13.22 11.22 -10.44
CA LEU A 146 14.08 10.85 -9.32
C LEU A 146 14.52 9.39 -9.42
N LEU A 147 13.63 8.47 -9.81
CA LEU A 147 13.99 7.06 -10.05
C LEU A 147 15.00 6.92 -11.19
N CYS A 148 14.84 7.69 -12.26
CA CYS A 148 15.72 7.66 -13.41
C CYS A 148 17.14 8.14 -13.08
N ILE A 149 17.28 9.25 -12.35
CA ILE A 149 18.61 9.77 -11.95
C ILE A 149 19.28 8.95 -10.84
N ASN A 150 18.49 8.16 -10.10
CA ASN A 150 18.98 7.25 -9.06
C ASN A 150 19.42 5.89 -9.62
N SER A 151 19.25 5.62 -10.93
CA SER A 151 19.74 4.39 -11.52
C SER A 151 21.27 4.37 -11.52
N GLU A 152 21.85 3.18 -11.31
CA GLU A 152 23.29 2.98 -11.29
C GLU A 152 23.94 3.20 -12.67
N ASP A 153 23.14 3.22 -13.73
CA ASP A 153 23.51 3.55 -15.12
C ASP A 153 23.74 5.05 -15.31
N LYS A 154 24.56 5.62 -14.43
CA LYS A 154 24.95 7.02 -14.44
C LYS A 154 25.83 7.28 -15.67
N LYS A 155 25.30 8.14 -16.57
CA LYS A 155 26.03 9.07 -17.45
C LYS A 155 26.19 8.77 -18.95
N LYS A 156 25.65 7.69 -19.56
CA LYS A 156 25.80 7.55 -21.03
C LYS A 156 24.55 7.51 -21.90
N GLU A 157 23.38 7.06 -21.46
CA GLU A 157 22.20 6.98 -22.36
C GLU A 157 20.86 7.27 -21.66
N MET A 158 20.78 8.38 -20.92
CA MET A 158 19.56 8.76 -20.18
C MET A 158 18.27 8.80 -21.02
N PRO A 159 18.28 9.22 -22.31
CA PRO A 159 17.11 9.12 -23.17
C PRO A 159 16.67 7.68 -23.50
N GLY A 160 17.63 6.76 -23.64
CA GLY A 160 17.36 5.34 -23.86
C GLY A 160 16.76 4.68 -22.63
N ILE A 161 17.32 4.99 -21.45
CA ILE A 161 16.89 4.45 -20.16
C ILE A 161 15.42 4.76 -19.87
N VAL A 162 14.95 6.00 -20.06
CA VAL A 162 13.53 6.32 -19.80
C VAL A 162 12.61 5.55 -20.74
N LYS A 163 12.99 5.46 -22.03
CA LYS A 163 12.18 4.77 -23.03
C LYS A 163 12.12 3.26 -22.80
N GLU A 164 13.23 2.65 -22.42
CA GLU A 164 13.34 1.21 -22.15
C GLU A 164 12.72 0.82 -20.81
N ASN A 165 12.81 1.70 -19.81
CA ASN A 165 12.44 1.40 -18.43
C ASN A 165 11.20 2.15 -17.95
N LEU A 166 10.39 2.75 -18.82
CA LEU A 166 9.25 3.59 -18.40
C LEU A 166 8.31 2.89 -17.41
N GLN A 167 8.04 1.59 -17.61
CA GLN A 167 7.20 0.78 -16.72
C GLN A 167 7.79 0.63 -15.31
N THR A 168 9.11 0.76 -15.17
CA THR A 168 9.79 0.73 -13.87
C THR A 168 9.89 2.10 -13.19
N LEU A 169 9.52 3.17 -13.90
CA LEU A 169 9.63 4.56 -13.46
C LEU A 169 8.29 5.21 -13.10
N VAL A 170 7.18 4.75 -13.68
CA VAL A 170 5.85 5.34 -13.49
C VAL A 170 4.77 4.27 -13.25
N PRO A 171 3.55 4.64 -12.79
CA PRO A 171 2.45 3.69 -12.62
C PRO A 171 2.11 2.90 -13.87
N ASP A 172 1.78 1.61 -13.69
CA ASP A 172 1.50 0.66 -14.78
C ASP A 172 0.42 1.17 -15.74
N HIS A 173 -0.63 1.78 -15.20
CA HIS A 173 -1.75 2.30 -15.97
C HIS A 173 -1.39 3.56 -16.77
N MET A 174 -0.40 4.35 -16.32
CA MET A 174 0.08 5.53 -17.02
C MET A 174 1.15 5.20 -18.08
N ALA A 175 1.94 4.14 -17.85
CA ALA A 175 2.96 3.68 -18.80
C ALA A 175 2.36 3.07 -20.10
N ARG A 176 1.16 2.49 -20.03
CA ARG A 176 0.56 1.70 -21.13
C ARG A 176 -0.30 2.50 -22.11
N VAL A 177 -0.51 3.80 -21.87
CA VAL A 177 -1.45 4.58 -22.68
C VAL A 177 -0.88 4.83 -24.09
N LYS A 178 -1.24 3.97 -25.06
CA LYS A 178 -0.96 4.18 -26.48
C LYS A 178 -1.78 5.37 -26.98
N ARG A 179 -1.15 6.52 -27.19
CA ARG A 179 -1.84 7.73 -27.68
C ARG A 179 -1.45 8.08 -29.11
N SER A 180 -2.40 8.71 -29.81
CA SER A 180 -2.25 9.29 -31.15
C SER A 180 -1.00 10.18 -31.26
N PHE A 181 -0.49 10.36 -32.49
CA PHE A 181 0.73 11.12 -32.81
C PHE A 181 0.71 12.56 -32.21
N LEU A 182 -0.47 13.19 -32.10
CA LEU A 182 -0.68 14.53 -31.54
C LEU A 182 -0.56 14.60 -30.01
N SER A 183 -0.60 13.47 -29.30
CA SER A 183 -0.55 13.43 -27.83
C SER A 183 0.85 13.11 -27.27
N ARG A 184 1.83 12.81 -28.13
CA ARG A 184 3.21 12.47 -27.72
C ARG A 184 3.90 13.60 -26.97
N GLN A 185 3.66 14.86 -27.35
CA GLN A 185 4.27 16.06 -26.74
C GLN A 185 3.90 16.29 -25.26
N ASN A 186 2.80 15.71 -24.81
CA ASN A 186 2.34 15.74 -23.41
C ASN A 186 2.33 14.35 -22.77
N SER A 187 3.14 13.42 -23.29
CA SER A 187 3.31 12.12 -22.66
C SER A 187 4.11 12.23 -21.37
N ILE A 188 3.85 11.31 -20.44
CA ILE A 188 4.62 11.19 -19.20
C ILE A 188 6.10 10.89 -19.49
N GLU A 189 6.37 10.07 -20.52
CA GLU A 189 7.73 9.79 -21.00
C GLU A 189 8.48 11.07 -21.38
N GLU A 190 7.88 11.93 -22.21
CA GLU A 190 8.54 13.17 -22.65
C GLU A 190 8.76 14.15 -21.51
N LYS A 191 7.81 14.25 -20.57
CA LYS A 191 7.93 15.11 -19.41
C LYS A 191 9.00 14.63 -18.43
N VAL A 192 9.04 13.33 -18.11
CA VAL A 192 10.13 12.72 -17.34
C VAL A 192 11.47 12.94 -18.05
N LEU A 193 11.57 12.72 -19.36
CA LEU A 193 12.79 12.96 -20.14
C LEU A 193 13.27 14.42 -20.04
N LYS A 194 12.35 15.39 -20.17
CA LYS A 194 12.68 16.82 -20.04
C LYS A 194 13.16 17.15 -18.63
N SER A 195 12.48 16.64 -17.62
CA SER A 195 12.81 16.88 -16.21
C SER A 195 14.17 16.25 -15.85
N VAL A 196 14.44 15.00 -16.26
CA VAL A 196 15.74 14.33 -16.10
C VAL A 196 16.87 15.16 -16.70
N ARG A 197 16.72 15.72 -17.91
CA ARG A 197 17.75 16.57 -18.54
C ARG A 197 18.06 17.84 -17.75
N LYS A 198 17.07 18.38 -17.03
CA LYS A 198 17.20 19.57 -16.19
C LYS A 198 17.88 19.23 -14.86
N VAL A 199 17.45 18.14 -14.23
CA VAL A 199 17.79 17.77 -12.85
C VAL A 199 19.10 16.96 -12.76
N ALA A 200 19.43 16.13 -13.76
CA ALA A 200 20.59 15.23 -13.71
C ALA A 200 21.97 15.91 -13.63
N LYS A 201 22.03 17.24 -13.83
CA LYS A 201 23.27 18.03 -13.69
C LYS A 201 23.48 18.56 -12.26
N ASP A 202 22.47 18.47 -11.41
CA ASP A 202 22.54 18.97 -10.05
C ASP A 202 22.99 17.85 -9.11
N GLU A 203 24.28 17.90 -8.73
CA GLU A 203 24.89 16.92 -7.82
C GLU A 203 24.48 17.13 -6.36
N THR A 204 23.77 18.22 -6.03
CA THR A 204 23.32 18.48 -4.65
C THR A 204 22.06 17.67 -4.28
N ILE A 205 21.34 17.19 -5.30
CA ILE A 205 20.12 16.43 -5.12
C ILE A 205 20.46 15.01 -4.67
N ASN A 206 19.90 14.60 -3.53
CA ASN A 206 19.84 13.21 -3.12
C ASN A 206 18.51 12.61 -3.60
N PRO A 207 18.49 11.80 -4.68
CA PRO A 207 17.24 11.36 -5.29
C PRO A 207 16.41 10.47 -4.37
N THR A 208 17.05 9.72 -3.47
CA THR A 208 16.35 8.90 -2.48
C THR A 208 15.61 9.78 -1.48
N ILE A 209 16.26 10.81 -0.94
CA ILE A 209 15.61 11.72 0.03
C ILE A 209 14.48 12.51 -0.64
N GLU A 210 14.71 13.08 -1.82
CA GLU A 210 13.66 13.84 -2.53
C GLU A 210 12.47 12.94 -2.91
N PHE A 211 12.71 11.68 -3.27
CA PHE A 211 11.63 10.74 -3.54
C PHE A 211 10.79 10.50 -2.29
N MET A 212 11.46 10.27 -1.14
CA MET A 212 10.78 10.06 0.12
C MET A 212 9.99 11.30 0.56
N LYS A 213 10.51 12.52 0.34
CA LYS A 213 9.78 13.77 0.63
C LYS A 213 8.46 13.85 -0.12
N ILE A 214 8.43 13.47 -1.40
CA ILE A 214 7.19 13.42 -2.18
C ILE A 214 6.26 12.36 -1.60
N CYS A 215 6.76 11.15 -1.34
CA CYS A 215 5.94 10.08 -0.74
C CYS A 215 5.33 10.49 0.60
N TRP A 216 6.08 11.18 1.45
CA TRP A 216 5.57 11.67 2.72
C TRP A 216 4.43 12.67 2.54
N GLN A 217 4.35 13.43 1.44
CA GLN A 217 3.19 14.31 1.21
C GLN A 217 1.91 13.55 0.84
N LEU A 218 2.01 12.29 0.43
CA LEU A 218 0.83 11.49 0.12
C LEU A 218 0.10 11.10 1.42
N PRO A 219 -1.19 11.45 1.60
CA PRO A 219 -1.90 11.20 2.85
C PRO A 219 -1.99 9.72 3.26
N TYR A 220 -2.14 8.84 2.26
CA TYR A 220 -2.25 7.38 2.42
C TYR A 220 -0.89 6.66 2.40
N TYR A 221 0.23 7.40 2.47
CA TYR A 221 1.56 6.79 2.51
C TYR A 221 1.75 5.96 3.79
N GLY A 222 2.34 4.77 3.63
CA GLY A 222 2.59 3.87 4.75
C GLY A 222 1.34 3.16 5.30
N SER A 223 0.17 3.38 4.68
CA SER A 223 -1.07 2.72 5.07
C SER A 223 -1.03 1.21 4.84
N VAL A 224 -1.74 0.50 5.71
CA VAL A 224 -2.20 -0.87 5.47
C VAL A 224 -3.44 -0.79 4.59
N ILE A 225 -3.51 -1.69 3.61
CA ILE A 225 -4.52 -1.64 2.56
C ILE A 225 -5.43 -2.85 2.72
N PHE A 226 -6.71 -2.58 2.83
CA PHE A 226 -7.78 -3.58 2.93
C PHE A 226 -8.69 -3.50 1.71
N ASP A 227 -9.36 -4.59 1.40
CA ASP A 227 -10.39 -4.67 0.37
C ASP A 227 -11.77 -4.34 0.93
N GLY A 228 -12.59 -3.63 0.15
CA GLY A 228 -13.96 -3.30 0.54
C GLY A 228 -14.86 -2.96 -0.65
N LEU A 229 -16.16 -2.89 -0.36
CA LEU A 229 -17.20 -2.48 -1.29
C LEU A 229 -17.98 -1.31 -0.69
N VAL A 230 -18.26 -0.30 -1.51
CA VAL A 230 -19.11 0.86 -1.14
C VAL A 230 -20.32 0.89 -2.08
N GLU A 231 -21.51 1.18 -1.56
CA GLU A 231 -22.70 1.36 -2.40
C GLU A 231 -22.61 2.67 -3.20
N ARG A 232 -22.86 2.62 -4.52
CA ARG A 232 -22.94 3.83 -5.34
C ARG A 232 -24.26 4.56 -5.10
N ALA A 233 -24.19 5.82 -4.65
CA ALA A 233 -25.35 6.70 -4.66
C ALA A 233 -25.89 6.85 -6.11
N GLN A 234 -27.20 6.67 -6.28
CA GLN A 234 -27.86 6.66 -7.59
C GLN A 234 -27.76 8.04 -8.26
N SER A 235 -26.96 8.17 -9.31
CA SER A 235 -26.77 9.47 -9.99
C SER A 235 -27.69 9.73 -11.18
N ASN A 236 -28.57 8.79 -11.58
CA ASN A 236 -29.50 9.03 -12.70
C ASN A 236 -30.78 8.16 -12.66
N PRO A 237 -31.99 8.78 -12.68
CA PRO A 237 -33.26 8.04 -12.62
C PRO A 237 -33.62 7.29 -13.92
N ILE A 238 -32.99 7.58 -15.07
CA ILE A 238 -33.33 6.97 -16.37
C ILE A 238 -32.65 5.60 -16.59
N THR A 239 -31.51 5.36 -15.92
CA THR A 239 -30.80 4.07 -15.95
C THR A 239 -31.28 3.08 -14.87
N SER A 240 -32.25 3.48 -14.04
CA SER A 240 -32.73 2.74 -12.87
C SER A 240 -33.51 1.45 -13.17
N LEU A 241 -34.02 1.28 -14.39
CA LEU A 241 -34.82 0.10 -14.76
C LEU A 241 -33.95 -1.14 -15.10
N PHE A 242 -32.63 -0.99 -15.21
CA PHE A 242 -31.70 -2.07 -15.54
C PHE A 242 -30.45 -2.12 -14.65
N ALA A 243 -30.31 -1.20 -13.69
CA ALA A 243 -29.15 -1.15 -12.82
C ALA A 243 -29.43 -1.92 -11.52
N THR A 244 -28.85 -3.11 -11.41
CA THR A 244 -28.61 -3.76 -10.12
C THR A 244 -27.81 -2.80 -9.22
N HIS A 245 -27.98 -2.87 -7.90
CA HIS A 245 -27.16 -2.12 -6.93
C HIS A 245 -25.67 -2.39 -7.19
N THR A 246 -25.00 -1.52 -7.96
CA THR A 246 -23.60 -1.75 -8.35
C THR A 246 -22.69 -1.27 -7.22
N SER A 247 -22.26 -2.23 -6.40
CA SER A 247 -21.19 -2.01 -5.43
C SER A 247 -19.91 -1.55 -6.14
N LEU A 248 -19.25 -0.53 -5.61
CA LEU A 248 -17.96 -0.02 -6.07
C LEU A 248 -16.84 -0.70 -5.27
N PRO A 249 -15.94 -1.45 -5.93
CA PRO A 249 -14.74 -1.96 -5.30
C PRO A 249 -13.79 -0.83 -4.91
N VAL A 250 -13.38 -0.82 -3.64
CA VAL A 250 -12.49 0.18 -3.07
C VAL A 250 -11.33 -0.48 -2.33
N LYS A 251 -10.24 0.25 -2.23
CA LYS A 251 -9.18 -0.01 -1.25
C LYS A 251 -9.37 0.92 -0.06
N VAL A 252 -9.36 0.37 1.15
CA VAL A 252 -9.37 1.14 2.40
C VAL A 252 -7.94 1.19 2.92
N ALA A 253 -7.34 2.37 2.90
CA ALA A 253 -6.00 2.63 3.36
C ALA A 253 -6.05 3.23 4.76
N ILE A 254 -5.51 2.53 5.76
CA ILE A 254 -5.49 2.98 7.16
C ILE A 254 -4.02 3.16 7.58
N SER A 255 -3.67 4.30 8.16
CA SER A 255 -2.31 4.58 8.67
C SER A 255 -2.39 5.19 10.07
N THR A 256 -1.25 5.53 10.66
CA THR A 256 -1.19 6.26 11.94
C THR A 256 -1.83 7.65 11.90
N SER A 257 -2.19 8.16 10.73
CA SER A 257 -2.75 9.51 10.56
C SER A 257 -4.25 9.53 10.27
N GLY A 258 -4.85 8.44 9.78
CA GLY A 258 -6.25 8.42 9.39
C GLY A 258 -6.66 7.27 8.47
N VAL A 259 -7.79 7.47 7.79
CA VAL A 259 -8.43 6.51 6.88
C VAL A 259 -8.67 7.15 5.51
N TRP A 260 -8.33 6.45 4.44
CA TRP A 260 -8.59 6.87 3.06
C TRP A 260 -9.29 5.77 2.29
N VAL A 261 -10.34 6.12 1.55
CA VAL A 261 -11.05 5.20 0.67
C VAL A 261 -10.70 5.54 -0.77
N ILE A 262 -10.22 4.56 -1.53
CA ILE A 262 -9.65 4.72 -2.86
C ILE A 262 -10.43 3.86 -3.85
N ASP A 263 -10.91 4.44 -4.95
CA ASP A 263 -11.53 3.70 -6.04
C ASP A 263 -10.49 2.77 -6.72
N GLN A 264 -10.77 1.47 -6.71
CA GLN A 264 -9.83 0.47 -7.21
C GLN A 264 -9.65 0.52 -8.73
N GLU A 265 -10.65 0.93 -9.49
CA GLU A 265 -10.59 1.00 -10.95
C GLU A 265 -9.95 2.31 -11.40
N LYS A 266 -10.47 3.43 -10.90
CA LYS A 266 -10.04 4.78 -11.30
C LYS A 266 -8.76 5.25 -10.64
N LYS A 267 -8.28 4.56 -9.60
CA LYS A 267 -7.07 4.91 -8.84
C LYS A 267 -7.10 6.36 -8.36
N HIS A 268 -8.18 6.74 -7.68
CA HIS A 268 -8.33 8.07 -7.09
C HIS A 268 -8.93 7.95 -5.69
N VAL A 269 -8.58 8.90 -4.82
CA VAL A 269 -9.13 8.99 -3.46
C VAL A 269 -10.58 9.48 -3.55
N LEU A 270 -11.50 8.71 -2.97
CA LEU A 270 -12.91 9.07 -2.82
C LEU A 270 -13.09 9.98 -1.59
N ILE A 271 -12.49 9.59 -0.48
CA ILE A 271 -12.51 10.35 0.77
C ILE A 271 -11.25 10.05 1.59
N GLY A 272 -10.79 11.05 2.34
CA GLY A 272 -9.73 10.93 3.34
C GLY A 272 -10.17 11.62 4.62
N LEU A 273 -10.03 10.94 5.76
CA LEU A 273 -10.47 11.39 7.07
C LEU A 273 -9.35 11.18 8.08
N LEU A 274 -8.92 12.26 8.73
CA LEU A 274 -8.07 12.22 9.92
C LEU A 274 -8.90 11.74 11.12
N TYR A 275 -8.24 11.23 12.15
CA TYR A 275 -8.95 10.62 13.30
C TYR A 275 -9.85 11.58 14.10
N ASP A 276 -9.64 12.89 13.98
CA ASP A 276 -10.50 13.92 14.56
C ASP A 276 -11.65 14.38 13.65
N GLU A 277 -11.73 13.85 12.43
CA GLU A 277 -12.73 14.22 11.42
C GLU A 277 -13.90 13.22 11.31
N PHE A 278 -13.87 12.08 12.01
CA PHE A 278 -14.92 11.06 11.91
C PHE A 278 -15.14 10.25 13.20
N ASN A 279 -16.34 9.68 13.31
CA ASN A 279 -16.65 8.57 14.20
C ASN A 279 -16.78 7.29 13.38
N TRP A 280 -16.52 6.13 13.99
CA TRP A 280 -16.71 4.84 13.31
C TRP A 280 -17.46 3.83 14.17
N GLU A 281 -18.14 2.92 13.49
CA GLU A 281 -18.77 1.76 14.09
C GLU A 281 -18.55 0.53 13.20
N MET A 282 -18.23 -0.61 13.80
CA MET A 282 -18.17 -1.89 13.08
C MET A 282 -19.42 -2.71 13.40
N ALA A 283 -20.19 -3.08 12.37
CA ALA A 283 -21.32 -3.98 12.51
C ALA A 283 -20.98 -5.38 11.97
N GLN A 284 -21.43 -6.41 12.69
CA GLN A 284 -21.44 -7.78 12.21
C GLN A 284 -22.84 -8.14 11.68
N PRO A 285 -22.92 -9.04 10.68
CA PRO A 285 -24.18 -9.65 10.26
C PRO A 285 -24.94 -10.21 11.47
N GLN A 286 -26.24 -9.93 11.60
CA GLN A 286 -27.02 -10.67 12.57
C GLN A 286 -27.22 -12.10 12.06
N GLN A 287 -27.24 -13.09 12.98
CA GLN A 287 -27.37 -14.52 12.64
C GLN A 287 -28.65 -14.88 11.85
N SER A 288 -29.60 -13.95 11.71
CA SER A 288 -30.88 -14.09 11.01
C SER A 288 -30.93 -13.42 9.63
N ASP A 289 -29.90 -12.69 9.22
CA ASP A 289 -29.88 -12.03 7.91
C ASP A 289 -29.46 -13.01 6.82
N GLU A 290 -29.85 -12.70 5.57
CA GLU A 290 -29.62 -13.46 4.34
C GLU A 290 -28.22 -14.11 4.27
N GLU A 291 -28.11 -15.26 3.58
CA GLU A 291 -26.88 -16.08 3.45
C GLU A 291 -25.61 -15.31 3.02
N ASP A 292 -25.75 -14.07 2.55
CA ASP A 292 -24.69 -13.19 2.03
C ASP A 292 -24.37 -11.95 2.89
N SER A 293 -24.92 -11.81 4.10
CA SER A 293 -24.62 -10.62 4.94
C SER A 293 -23.15 -10.62 5.39
N ILE A 294 -22.44 -9.51 5.11
CA ILE A 294 -21.01 -9.32 5.40
C ILE A 294 -20.79 -8.20 6.41
N ALA A 295 -19.72 -8.31 7.20
CA ALA A 295 -19.35 -7.27 8.16
C ALA A 295 -19.15 -5.92 7.46
N SER A 296 -19.47 -4.85 8.17
CA SER A 296 -19.39 -3.48 7.65
C SER A 296 -18.66 -2.57 8.62
N LEU A 297 -17.88 -1.65 8.08
CA LEU A 297 -17.33 -0.49 8.78
C LEU A 297 -18.11 0.75 8.34
N PHE A 298 -18.69 1.46 9.30
CA PHE A 298 -19.37 2.72 9.08
C PHE A 298 -18.43 3.86 9.48
N LEU A 299 -18.32 4.88 8.62
CA LEU A 299 -17.60 6.11 8.90
C LEU A 299 -18.61 7.27 8.85
N GLU A 300 -18.76 7.97 9.96
CA GLU A 300 -19.66 9.12 10.12
C GLU A 300 -18.82 10.39 10.24
N PHE A 301 -19.05 11.36 9.34
CA PHE A 301 -18.24 12.58 9.25
C PHE A 301 -19.10 13.75 8.74
N ASP A 302 -18.66 14.98 9.00
CA ASP A 302 -19.33 16.17 8.49
C ASP A 302 -18.80 16.49 7.08
N ASP A 303 -19.68 16.55 6.07
CA ASP A 303 -19.29 17.00 4.72
C ASP A 303 -18.93 18.50 4.77
N PRO A 304 -17.69 18.88 4.46
CA PRO A 304 -17.27 20.28 4.50
C PRO A 304 -18.05 21.19 3.54
N LYS A 305 -18.65 20.62 2.47
CA LYS A 305 -19.36 21.39 1.45
C LYS A 305 -20.81 21.66 1.84
N SER A 306 -21.52 20.65 2.32
CA SER A 306 -22.93 20.78 2.71
C SER A 306 -23.12 21.13 4.19
N GLY A 307 -22.13 20.87 5.04
CA GLY A 307 -22.24 20.90 6.49
C GLY A 307 -23.17 19.83 7.06
N ALA A 308 -23.60 18.87 6.22
CA ALA A 308 -24.42 17.76 6.65
C ALA A 308 -23.53 16.63 7.16
N ASN A 309 -24.05 15.91 8.15
CA ASN A 309 -23.45 14.67 8.59
C ASN A 309 -23.73 13.58 7.53
N GLU A 310 -22.66 13.00 7.00
CA GLU A 310 -22.67 11.92 6.04
C GLU A 310 -22.19 10.61 6.69
N MET A 311 -22.75 9.50 6.22
CA MET A 311 -22.36 8.16 6.65
C MET A 311 -21.93 7.33 5.45
N LEU A 312 -20.71 6.82 5.49
CA LEU A 312 -20.17 5.90 4.50
C LEU A 312 -20.14 4.48 5.06
N GLN A 313 -20.88 3.56 4.42
CA GLN A 313 -20.80 2.13 4.71
C GLN A 313 -19.75 1.47 3.80
N ILE A 314 -18.79 0.79 4.41
CA ILE A 314 -17.80 -0.04 3.73
C ILE A 314 -18.06 -1.49 4.11
N MET A 315 -18.53 -2.29 3.15
CA MET A 315 -18.76 -3.71 3.36
C MET A 315 -17.46 -4.48 3.10
N SER A 316 -17.01 -5.25 4.08
CA SER A 316 -15.79 -6.04 3.98
C SER A 316 -15.71 -7.12 5.07
N LYS A 317 -15.27 -8.33 4.69
CA LYS A 317 -14.88 -9.34 5.68
C LYS A 317 -13.67 -8.93 6.51
N GLU A 318 -12.88 -7.95 6.06
CA GLU A 318 -11.75 -7.37 6.80
C GLU A 318 -12.17 -6.23 7.76
N ALA A 319 -13.45 -5.87 7.84
CA ALA A 319 -13.93 -4.81 8.75
C ALA A 319 -13.46 -4.99 10.22
N PRO A 320 -13.39 -6.21 10.81
CA PRO A 320 -12.82 -6.39 12.15
C PRO A 320 -11.32 -6.05 12.24
N MET A 321 -10.55 -6.28 11.17
CA MET A 321 -9.14 -5.90 11.10
C MET A 321 -9.00 -4.38 10.96
N MET A 322 -9.84 -3.76 10.14
CA MET A 322 -9.90 -2.30 10.00
C MET A 322 -10.23 -1.64 11.34
N ASN A 323 -11.28 -2.10 12.04
CA ASN A 323 -11.69 -1.60 13.36
C ASN A 323 -10.55 -1.70 14.37
N SER A 324 -9.94 -2.88 14.49
CA SER A 324 -8.82 -3.10 15.42
C SER A 324 -7.62 -2.19 15.11
N MET A 325 -7.39 -1.91 13.82
CA MET A 325 -6.31 -1.03 13.40
C MET A 325 -6.59 0.43 13.75
N ILE A 326 -7.81 0.92 13.48
CA ILE A 326 -8.25 2.28 13.85
C ILE A 326 -8.13 2.48 15.37
N GLU A 327 -8.67 1.55 16.17
CA GLU A 327 -8.54 1.58 17.63
C GLU A 327 -7.08 1.66 18.08
N THR A 328 -6.21 0.82 17.48
CA THR A 328 -4.79 0.81 17.84
C THR A 328 -4.10 2.12 17.48
N CYS A 329 -4.37 2.68 16.30
CA CYS A 329 -3.77 3.94 15.86
C CYS A 329 -4.20 5.11 16.73
N ILE A 330 -5.46 5.19 17.14
CA ILE A 330 -5.95 6.25 18.05
C ILE A 330 -5.31 6.14 19.43
N LEU A 331 -5.09 4.92 19.96
CA LEU A 331 -4.39 4.73 21.24
C LEU A 331 -2.91 5.15 21.21
N MET A 332 -2.34 5.43 20.03
CA MET A 332 -0.97 5.89 19.87
C MET A 332 -0.83 7.42 19.78
N ILE A 333 -1.93 8.17 19.62
CA ILE A 333 -1.97 9.64 19.52
C ILE A 333 -2.05 10.27 20.91
#